data_AF-A0A831WYW7-F1
#
_entry.id   AF-A0A831WYW7-F1
#
_cell.length_a   1.000
_cell.length_b   1.000
_cell.length_c   1.000
_cell.angle_alpha   90.00
_cell.angle_beta   90.00
_cell.angle_gamma   90.00
#
_symmetry.space_group_name_H-M   'P 1'
#
loop_
_entity.id
_entity.type
_entity.pdbx_description
1 polymer ?
#
loop_
_entity_poly.entity_id
_entity_poly.type
_entity_poly.pdbx_seq_one_letter_code
_entity_poly.pdbx_strand_id
1 'polypeptide(L)'
;MISQDLIREVASHISNRLAAGEARSTLALSQQKCLIIFAGGDVNLLTALQQIRASQPNGDCRGLRAIFAASGEHPVDRQMALRELPGIEEVAGEMMREPHHLLAATTQVIIPAMTLGLASKIAALQLDSPFSDIAIHALMQGKRVIAVTDSIFCCQQADSPSRPPAGLARAIEELKMKLQSLGIELTTAAELGELLQRKPAAFVTLSHRPQALHPSQEKFDTPEAVNEFVEFLERKRCEIEPDKPCIGRGICRARGF
;
A
#
# COMPACT_ATOMS: atom_id res chain seq x y z
N MET A 1 -45.36 -20.17 6.56
CA MET A 1 -44.45 -21.02 7.35
C MET A 1 -43.23 -21.30 6.49
N ILE A 2 -42.06 -20.81 6.88
CA ILE A 2 -40.81 -21.11 6.17
C ILE A 2 -40.48 -22.58 6.46
N SER A 3 -40.32 -23.41 5.41
CA SER A 3 -40.02 -24.83 5.57
C SER A 3 -38.66 -25.02 6.25
N GLN A 4 -38.58 -25.95 7.19
CA GLN A 4 -37.32 -26.29 7.89
C GLN A 4 -36.22 -26.73 6.91
N ASP A 5 -36.58 -27.23 5.73
CA ASP A 5 -35.64 -27.62 4.68
C ASP A 5 -34.89 -26.42 4.10
N LEU A 6 -35.58 -25.28 3.92
CA LEU A 6 -34.97 -24.05 3.40
C LEU A 6 -33.94 -23.46 4.38
N ILE A 7 -34.21 -23.57 5.67
CA ILE A 7 -33.29 -23.12 6.72
C ILE A 7 -32.03 -23.99 6.72
N ARG A 8 -32.18 -25.31 6.54
CA ARG A 8 -31.05 -26.25 6.49
C ARG A 8 -30.18 -26.04 5.26
N GLU A 9 -30.79 -25.77 4.11
CA GLU A 9 -30.09 -25.52 2.86
C GLU A 9 -29.28 -24.22 2.91
N VAL A 10 -29.88 -23.13 3.41
CA VAL A 10 -29.19 -21.85 3.58
C VAL A 10 -28.06 -21.95 4.63
N ALA A 11 -28.28 -22.65 5.74
CA ALA A 11 -27.26 -22.85 6.76
C ALA A 11 -26.07 -23.67 6.23
N SER A 12 -26.33 -24.74 5.48
CA SER A 12 -25.29 -25.52 4.80
C SER A 12 -24.50 -24.65 3.81
N HIS A 13 -25.20 -23.83 3.03
CA HIS A 13 -24.56 -22.99 2.02
C HIS A 13 -23.69 -21.89 2.64
N ILE A 14 -24.11 -21.28 3.76
CA ILE A 14 -23.33 -20.29 4.51
C ILE A 14 -22.12 -20.96 5.16
N SER A 15 -22.30 -22.11 5.84
CA SER A 15 -21.19 -22.85 6.46
C SER A 15 -20.14 -23.28 5.43
N ASN A 16 -20.56 -23.72 4.24
CA ASN A 16 -19.63 -24.06 3.16
C ASN A 16 -18.91 -22.83 2.60
N ARG A 17 -19.56 -21.67 2.53
CA ARG A 17 -18.89 -20.42 2.09
C ARG A 17 -17.93 -19.89 3.15
N LEU A 18 -18.25 -20.04 4.43
CA LEU A 18 -17.36 -19.69 5.54
C LEU A 18 -16.16 -20.63 5.59
N ALA A 19 -16.37 -21.95 5.52
CA ALA A 19 -15.29 -22.94 5.50
C ALA A 19 -14.40 -22.80 4.25
N ALA A 20 -14.96 -22.50 3.08
CA ALA A 20 -14.18 -22.21 1.87
C ALA A 20 -13.42 -20.88 1.97
N GLY A 21 -13.96 -19.88 2.68
CA GLY A 21 -13.28 -18.62 2.99
C GLY A 21 -12.13 -18.81 3.98
N GLU A 22 -12.34 -19.62 5.02
CA GLU A 22 -11.34 -19.99 6.01
C GLU A 22 -10.23 -20.82 5.37
N ALA A 23 -10.53 -21.84 4.57
CA ALA A 23 -9.52 -22.64 3.86
C ALA A 23 -8.67 -21.80 2.89
N ARG A 24 -9.27 -20.80 2.22
CA ARG A 24 -8.53 -19.82 1.40
C ARG A 24 -7.65 -18.91 2.23
N SER A 25 -8.11 -18.51 3.42
CA SER A 25 -7.33 -17.74 4.40
C SER A 25 -6.14 -18.55 4.91
N THR A 26 -6.30 -19.83 5.28
CA THR A 26 -5.21 -20.69 5.76
C THR A 26 -4.19 -21.00 4.66
N LEU A 27 -4.63 -21.20 3.41
CA LEU A 27 -3.74 -21.38 2.25
C LEU A 27 -3.01 -20.06 1.90
N ALA A 28 -3.69 -18.91 1.96
CA ALA A 28 -3.08 -17.59 1.73
C ALA A 28 -2.05 -17.22 2.82
N LEU A 29 -2.31 -17.58 4.08
CA LEU A 29 -1.36 -17.44 5.19
C LEU A 29 -0.13 -18.36 5.02
N SER A 30 -0.29 -19.51 4.35
CA SER A 30 0.82 -20.43 4.06
C SER A 30 1.74 -19.97 2.93
N GLN A 31 1.34 -18.94 2.16
CA GLN A 31 2.04 -18.44 0.97
C GLN A 31 2.50 -16.99 1.09
N GLN A 32 2.68 -16.47 2.30
CA GLN A 32 3.16 -15.11 2.52
C GLN A 32 4.63 -14.98 2.08
N LYS A 33 4.83 -14.47 0.86
CA LYS A 33 6.16 -14.21 0.28
C LYS A 33 6.54 -12.75 0.49
N CYS A 34 7.84 -12.50 0.60
CA CYS A 34 8.39 -11.16 0.61
C CYS A 34 9.01 -10.85 -0.75
N LEU A 35 8.78 -9.64 -1.23
CA LEU A 35 9.28 -9.19 -2.51
C LEU A 35 10.50 -8.30 -2.29
N ILE A 36 11.59 -8.61 -2.97
CA ILE A 36 12.83 -7.84 -2.91
C ILE A 36 13.05 -7.14 -4.25
N ILE A 37 13.30 -5.84 -4.21
CA ILE A 37 13.50 -4.99 -5.39
C ILE A 37 14.98 -4.59 -5.47
N PHE A 38 15.70 -5.11 -6.46
CA PHE A 38 17.08 -4.75 -6.76
C PHE A 38 17.13 -3.74 -7.89
N ALA A 39 17.30 -2.46 -7.55
CA ALA A 39 17.26 -1.34 -8.48
C ALA A 39 18.64 -0.70 -8.75
N GLY A 40 19.72 -1.48 -8.63
CA GLY A 40 21.08 -1.06 -8.98
C GLY A 40 21.89 -0.35 -7.90
N GLY A 41 21.47 -0.44 -6.64
CA GLY A 41 22.27 0.03 -5.52
C GLY A 41 23.18 -1.09 -4.99
N ASP A 42 24.44 -0.78 -4.74
CA ASP A 42 25.46 -1.75 -4.28
C ASP A 42 26.05 -1.42 -2.90
N VAL A 43 25.97 -0.15 -2.46
CA VAL A 43 26.48 0.28 -1.15
C VAL A 43 25.81 -0.51 -0.03
N ASN A 44 26.63 -1.22 0.74
CA ASN A 44 26.23 -2.11 1.84
C ASN A 44 25.18 -3.19 1.46
N LEU A 45 25.05 -3.51 0.17
CA LEU A 45 24.10 -4.51 -0.32
C LEU A 45 24.33 -5.89 0.34
N LEU A 46 25.60 -6.31 0.45
CA LEU A 46 25.95 -7.58 1.09
C LEU A 46 25.46 -7.63 2.55
N THR A 47 25.67 -6.56 3.31
CA THR A 47 25.21 -6.45 4.70
C THR A 47 23.69 -6.54 4.77
N ALA A 48 22.97 -5.83 3.88
CA ALA A 48 21.51 -5.90 3.82
C ALA A 48 21.01 -7.33 3.50
N LEU A 49 21.64 -8.01 2.53
CA LEU A 49 21.31 -9.39 2.17
C LEU A 49 21.54 -10.36 3.33
N GLN A 50 22.64 -10.20 4.07
CA GLN A 50 22.94 -11.00 5.26
C GLN A 50 21.89 -10.79 6.36
N GLN A 51 21.45 -9.56 6.58
CA GLN A 51 20.37 -9.26 7.54
C GLN A 51 19.03 -9.88 7.11
N ILE A 52 18.69 -9.79 5.82
CA ILE A 52 17.49 -10.44 5.27
C ILE A 52 17.56 -11.96 5.49
N ARG A 53 18.70 -12.58 5.19
CA ARG A 53 18.91 -14.02 5.42
C ARG A 53 18.75 -14.39 6.89
N ALA A 54 19.38 -13.64 7.78
CA ALA A 54 19.32 -13.87 9.23
C ALA A 54 17.89 -13.69 9.79
N SER A 55 17.07 -12.85 9.15
CA SER A 55 15.67 -12.61 9.56
C SER A 55 14.69 -13.69 9.09
N GLN A 56 15.03 -14.52 8.10
CA GLN A 56 14.12 -15.56 7.59
C GLN A 56 13.57 -16.56 8.62
N PRO A 57 14.38 -17.14 9.54
CA PRO A 57 13.85 -18.14 10.47
C PRO A 57 12.81 -17.58 11.47
N ASN A 58 12.84 -16.27 11.74
CA ASN A 58 12.01 -15.63 12.77
C ASN A 58 11.04 -14.59 12.20
N GLY A 59 11.08 -14.33 10.89
CA GLY A 59 10.30 -13.28 10.23
C GLY A 59 9.00 -13.79 9.63
N ASP A 60 8.12 -12.84 9.28
CA ASP A 60 6.83 -13.10 8.63
C ASP A 60 6.97 -13.56 7.15
N CYS A 61 8.20 -13.71 6.64
CA CYS A 61 8.49 -14.12 5.27
C CYS A 61 8.79 -15.61 5.17
N ARG A 62 7.86 -16.42 4.64
CA ARG A 62 8.11 -17.87 4.39
C ARG A 62 8.79 -18.16 3.04
N GLY A 63 8.87 -17.16 2.16
CA GLY A 63 9.55 -17.28 0.88
C GLY A 63 9.95 -15.91 0.33
N LEU A 64 10.96 -15.90 -0.54
CA LEU A 64 11.46 -14.68 -1.17
C LEU A 64 11.23 -14.70 -2.68
N ARG A 65 10.78 -13.56 -3.19
CA ARG A 65 10.76 -13.26 -4.62
C ARG A 65 11.66 -12.06 -4.87
N ALA A 66 12.40 -12.06 -5.95
CA ALA A 66 13.23 -10.93 -6.36
C ALA A 66 12.82 -10.39 -7.71
N ILE A 67 12.90 -9.08 -7.86
CA ILE A 67 12.94 -8.42 -9.15
C ILE A 67 14.28 -7.72 -9.27
N PHE A 68 14.93 -7.90 -10.42
CA PHE A 68 16.19 -7.28 -10.74
C PHE A 68 16.01 -6.23 -11.84
N ALA A 69 16.81 -5.15 -11.76
CA ALA A 69 17.10 -4.26 -12.89
C ALA A 69 17.42 -5.08 -14.15
N ALA A 70 17.09 -4.51 -15.31
CA ALA A 70 17.28 -5.21 -16.58
C ALA A 70 18.71 -5.76 -16.68
N SER A 71 18.81 -6.98 -17.23
CA SER A 71 20.06 -7.70 -17.42
C SER A 71 21.09 -6.83 -18.14
N GLY A 72 22.00 -6.21 -17.40
CA GLY A 72 23.07 -5.36 -17.94
C GLY A 72 23.44 -4.17 -17.07
N GLU A 73 22.52 -3.65 -16.25
CA GLU A 73 22.81 -2.46 -15.43
C GLU A 73 23.65 -2.83 -14.20
N HIS A 74 23.34 -3.96 -13.53
CA HIS A 74 24.05 -4.39 -12.31
C HIS A 74 24.09 -5.93 -12.18
N PRO A 75 24.89 -6.64 -13.01
CA PRO A 75 24.96 -8.11 -12.96
C PRO A 75 25.49 -8.65 -11.62
N VAL A 76 26.28 -7.84 -10.91
CA VAL A 76 26.85 -8.17 -9.59
C VAL A 76 25.76 -8.33 -8.54
N ASP A 77 24.74 -7.47 -8.55
CA ASP A 77 23.64 -7.50 -7.59
C ASP A 77 22.85 -8.81 -7.68
N ARG A 78 22.53 -9.23 -8.91
CA ARG A 78 21.81 -10.48 -9.16
C ARG A 78 22.62 -11.70 -8.69
N GLN A 79 23.91 -11.75 -9.02
CA GLN A 79 24.78 -12.85 -8.60
C GLN A 79 24.93 -12.89 -7.07
N MET A 80 25.12 -11.73 -6.44
CA MET A 80 25.25 -11.61 -4.99
C MET A 80 23.95 -12.02 -4.28
N ALA A 81 22.80 -11.57 -4.77
CA ALA A 81 21.50 -11.95 -4.23
C ALA A 81 21.26 -13.46 -4.32
N LEU A 82 21.53 -14.08 -5.48
CA LEU A 82 21.36 -15.53 -5.66
C LEU A 82 22.32 -16.35 -4.78
N ARG A 83 23.50 -15.82 -4.48
CA ARG A 83 24.49 -16.46 -3.60
C ARG A 83 24.08 -16.36 -2.13
N GLU A 84 23.67 -15.18 -1.67
CA GLU A 84 23.37 -14.93 -0.26
C GLU A 84 21.97 -15.41 0.15
N LEU A 85 21.03 -15.44 -0.80
CA LEU A 85 19.64 -15.85 -0.56
C LEU A 85 19.31 -17.09 -1.42
N PRO A 86 19.78 -18.28 -1.00
CA PRO A 86 19.49 -19.51 -1.72
C PRO A 86 17.98 -19.80 -1.70
N GLY A 87 17.39 -20.06 -2.86
CA GLY A 87 15.95 -20.32 -3.01
C GLY A 87 15.09 -19.10 -3.29
N ILE A 88 15.69 -17.94 -3.58
CA ILE A 88 14.95 -16.77 -4.06
C ILE A 88 14.35 -17.01 -5.45
N GLU A 89 13.05 -16.75 -5.59
CA GLU A 89 12.35 -16.88 -6.87
C GLU A 89 12.50 -15.59 -7.68
N GLU A 90 13.15 -15.65 -8.82
CA GLU A 90 13.24 -14.50 -9.72
C GLU A 90 11.92 -14.28 -10.46
N VAL A 91 11.44 -13.04 -10.41
CA VAL A 91 10.25 -12.58 -11.13
C VAL A 91 10.72 -11.80 -12.34
N ALA A 92 10.40 -12.31 -13.53
CA ALA A 92 10.77 -11.70 -14.81
C ALA A 92 9.57 -11.65 -15.77
N GLY A 93 9.71 -10.85 -16.83
CA GLY A 93 8.74 -10.81 -17.94
C GLY A 93 7.39 -10.19 -17.57
N GLU A 94 6.30 -10.79 -18.04
CA GLU A 94 4.93 -10.28 -17.92
C GLU A 94 4.48 -10.08 -16.46
N MET A 95 4.97 -10.91 -15.53
CA MET A 95 4.67 -10.78 -14.10
C MET A 95 5.13 -9.45 -13.49
N MET A 96 6.12 -8.78 -14.09
CA MET A 96 6.53 -7.43 -13.66
C MET A 96 5.59 -6.34 -14.19
N ARG A 97 4.85 -6.60 -15.28
CA ARG A 97 3.92 -5.63 -15.89
C ARG A 97 2.58 -5.57 -15.17
N GLU A 98 2.31 -6.53 -14.29
CA GLU A 98 1.07 -6.62 -13.53
C GLU A 98 1.35 -6.58 -12.01
N PRO A 99 1.62 -5.39 -11.43
CA PRO A 99 1.94 -5.23 -10.01
C PRO A 99 0.91 -5.88 -9.09
N HIS A 100 -0.37 -5.84 -9.45
CA HIS A 100 -1.45 -6.40 -8.63
C HIS A 100 -1.33 -7.91 -8.41
N HIS A 101 -0.99 -8.68 -9.45
CA HIS A 101 -0.82 -10.13 -9.35
C HIS A 101 0.40 -10.50 -8.53
N LEU A 102 1.48 -9.74 -8.71
CA LEU A 102 2.70 -9.89 -7.95
C LEU A 102 2.46 -9.65 -6.45
N LEU A 103 1.80 -8.54 -6.11
CA LEU A 103 1.60 -8.09 -4.73
C LEU A 103 0.50 -8.85 -3.98
N ALA A 104 -0.41 -9.55 -4.68
CA ALA A 104 -1.47 -10.35 -4.06
C ALA A 104 -0.91 -11.42 -3.10
N ALA A 105 0.20 -12.07 -3.49
CA ALA A 105 0.89 -13.08 -2.68
C ALA A 105 2.02 -12.50 -1.80
N THR A 106 2.18 -11.17 -1.78
CA THR A 106 3.25 -10.49 -1.06
C THR A 106 2.73 -9.82 0.21
N THR A 107 3.44 -10.00 1.32
CA THR A 107 3.14 -9.28 2.58
C THR A 107 3.88 -7.97 2.71
N GLN A 108 5.15 -7.97 2.33
CA GLN A 108 6.02 -6.81 2.40
C GLN A 108 6.99 -6.75 1.22
N VAL A 109 7.39 -5.52 0.90
CA VAL A 109 8.37 -5.18 -0.13
C VAL A 109 9.62 -4.64 0.55
N ILE A 110 10.78 -5.13 0.14
CA ILE A 110 12.09 -4.76 0.67
C ILE A 110 12.95 -4.21 -0.47
N ILE A 111 13.52 -3.03 -0.28
CA ILE A 111 14.48 -2.42 -1.20
C ILE A 111 15.83 -2.40 -0.46
N PRO A 112 16.68 -3.43 -0.64
CA PRO A 112 17.89 -3.64 0.17
C PRO A 112 19.01 -2.65 -0.12
N ALA A 113 18.92 -1.93 -1.24
CA ALA A 113 19.85 -0.87 -1.63
C ALA A 113 19.11 0.11 -2.54
N MET A 114 18.51 1.14 -1.95
CA MET A 114 17.71 2.12 -2.68
C MET A 114 18.60 3.19 -3.29
N THR A 115 18.56 3.32 -4.62
CA THR A 115 19.27 4.39 -5.33
C THR A 115 18.55 5.72 -5.18
N LEU A 116 19.29 6.83 -5.32
CA LEU A 116 18.69 8.17 -5.38
C LEU A 116 17.63 8.30 -6.50
N GLY A 117 17.86 7.63 -7.63
CA GLY A 117 16.95 7.62 -8.76
C GLY A 117 15.60 6.98 -8.41
N LEU A 118 15.62 5.79 -7.80
CA LEU A 118 14.39 5.12 -7.36
C LEU A 118 13.67 5.92 -6.26
N ALA A 119 14.42 6.41 -5.27
CA ALA A 119 13.89 7.25 -4.19
C ALA A 119 13.17 8.49 -4.75
N SER A 120 13.78 9.18 -5.72
CA SER A 120 13.20 10.37 -6.36
C SER A 120 11.91 10.05 -7.11
N LYS A 121 11.90 8.95 -7.87
CA LYS A 121 10.72 8.49 -8.61
C LYS A 121 9.56 8.17 -7.68
N ILE A 122 9.81 7.41 -6.60
CA ILE A 122 8.78 7.06 -5.63
C ILE A 122 8.24 8.31 -4.93
N ALA A 123 9.13 9.20 -4.48
CA ALA A 123 8.73 10.44 -3.83
C ALA A 123 7.95 11.39 -4.75
N ALA A 124 8.16 11.31 -6.06
CA ALA A 124 7.42 12.04 -7.08
C ALA A 124 6.19 11.28 -7.62
N LEU A 125 5.90 10.09 -7.11
CA LEU A 125 4.83 9.19 -7.58
C LEU A 125 4.93 8.86 -9.08
N GLN A 126 6.16 8.72 -9.59
CA GLN A 126 6.43 8.38 -10.99
C GLN A 126 6.40 6.86 -11.19
N LEU A 127 5.48 6.39 -12.03
CA LEU A 127 5.27 4.97 -12.37
C LEU A 127 5.96 4.56 -13.68
N ASP A 128 7.06 5.24 -14.04
CA ASP A 128 7.77 5.06 -15.31
C ASP A 128 8.78 3.89 -15.30
N SER A 129 8.96 3.24 -14.14
CA SER A 129 9.80 2.06 -13.98
C SER A 129 9.05 0.97 -13.24
N PRO A 130 9.28 -0.33 -13.53
CA PRO A 130 8.62 -1.41 -12.82
C PRO A 130 8.89 -1.35 -11.30
N PHE A 131 10.05 -0.87 -10.88
CA PHE A 131 10.42 -0.75 -9.46
C PHE A 131 9.61 0.30 -8.72
N SER A 132 9.50 1.51 -9.28
CA SER A 132 8.71 2.58 -8.69
C SER A 132 7.22 2.26 -8.76
N ASP A 133 6.77 1.66 -9.86
CA ASP A 133 5.39 1.23 -10.05
C ASP A 133 4.95 0.20 -8.99
N ILE A 134 5.75 -0.86 -8.80
CA ILE A 134 5.46 -1.90 -7.81
C ILE A 134 5.54 -1.36 -6.38
N ALA A 135 6.54 -0.53 -6.05
CA ALA A 135 6.68 0.05 -4.72
C ALA A 135 5.48 0.96 -4.38
N ILE A 136 5.03 1.78 -5.31
CA ILE A 136 3.87 2.66 -5.10
C ILE A 136 2.58 1.84 -4.98
N HIS A 137 2.38 0.83 -5.84
CA HIS A 137 1.24 -0.07 -5.72
C HIS A 137 1.22 -0.86 -4.41
N ALA A 138 2.39 -1.25 -3.88
CA ALA A 138 2.50 -1.88 -2.58
C ALA A 138 2.01 -0.94 -1.46
N LEU A 139 2.42 0.32 -1.48
CA LEU A 139 1.93 1.34 -0.53
C LEU A 139 0.42 1.55 -0.65
N MET A 140 -0.12 1.63 -1.88
CA MET A 140 -1.56 1.78 -2.12
C MET A 140 -2.37 0.59 -1.58
N GLN A 141 -1.79 -0.62 -1.58
CA GLN A 141 -2.41 -1.82 -1.03
C GLN A 141 -2.18 -1.98 0.49
N GLY A 142 -1.58 -0.99 1.15
CA GLY A 142 -1.26 -1.04 2.58
C GLY A 142 -0.22 -2.11 2.92
N LYS A 143 0.58 -2.54 1.93
CA LYS A 143 1.71 -3.45 2.16
C LYS A 143 2.85 -2.67 2.77
N ARG A 144 3.57 -3.32 3.67
CA ARG A 144 4.76 -2.74 4.29
C ARG A 144 5.85 -2.59 3.23
N VAL A 145 6.44 -1.40 3.12
CA VAL A 145 7.58 -1.14 2.24
C VAL A 145 8.76 -0.67 3.09
N ILE A 146 9.86 -1.42 3.03
CA ILE A 146 11.09 -1.14 3.77
C ILE A 146 12.18 -0.82 2.77
N ALA A 147 12.95 0.23 3.03
CA ALA A 147 13.98 0.65 2.09
C ALA A 147 15.27 1.08 2.80
N VAL A 148 16.39 0.49 2.37
CA VAL A 148 17.73 0.78 2.89
C VAL A 148 18.30 1.99 2.18
N THR A 149 18.70 2.99 2.96
CA THR A 149 19.06 4.33 2.46
C THR A 149 20.55 4.52 2.15
N ASP A 150 21.38 3.54 2.48
CA ASP A 150 22.84 3.60 2.35
C ASP A 150 23.29 3.96 0.92
N SER A 151 22.54 3.52 -0.10
CA SER A 151 22.83 3.78 -1.52
C SER A 151 22.17 5.05 -2.09
N ILE A 152 21.36 5.78 -1.32
CA ILE A 152 20.83 7.09 -1.76
C ILE A 152 21.98 8.08 -1.87
N PHE A 153 22.99 7.96 -1.00
CA PHE A 153 24.08 8.91 -0.93
C PHE A 153 25.44 8.23 -0.69
N CYS A 154 26.07 7.77 -1.78
CA CYS A 154 27.34 7.05 -1.74
C CYS A 154 28.55 7.91 -1.28
N CYS A 155 28.41 9.23 -1.17
CA CYS A 155 29.52 10.15 -0.89
C CYS A 155 29.77 10.41 0.61
N GLN A 156 29.24 9.56 1.51
CA GLN A 156 29.55 9.61 2.94
C GLN A 156 30.58 8.57 3.39
N GLN A 157 31.18 7.83 2.45
CA GLN A 157 32.34 7.01 2.77
C GLN A 157 33.45 7.92 3.32
N ALA A 158 34.01 7.51 4.46
CA ALA A 158 34.97 8.27 5.28
C ALA A 158 36.21 8.75 4.49
N ASP A 159 36.47 8.16 3.33
CA ASP A 159 37.62 8.44 2.46
C ASP A 159 37.31 9.41 1.30
N SER A 160 36.08 9.94 1.17
CA SER A 160 35.74 10.92 0.14
C SER A 160 35.93 12.36 0.63
N PRO A 161 36.85 13.16 0.04
CA PRO A 161 37.27 14.45 0.58
C PRO A 161 36.28 15.59 0.38
N SER A 162 35.17 15.37 -0.33
CA SER A 162 34.20 16.41 -0.65
C SER A 162 32.85 16.12 0.01
N ARG A 163 32.59 16.81 1.11
CA ARG A 163 31.22 16.92 1.65
C ARG A 163 30.30 17.48 0.55
N PRO A 164 29.10 16.93 0.33
CA PRO A 164 28.16 17.50 -0.63
C PRO A 164 27.90 18.98 -0.35
N PRO A 165 27.59 19.77 -1.39
CA PRO A 165 27.03 21.10 -1.20
C PRO A 165 25.84 21.05 -0.22
N ALA A 166 25.77 22.01 0.70
CA ALA A 166 24.74 22.01 1.75
C ALA A 166 23.31 21.95 1.21
N GLY A 167 23.05 22.55 0.03
CA GLY A 167 21.75 22.47 -0.64
C GLY A 167 21.38 21.05 -1.08
N LEU A 168 22.34 20.27 -1.58
CA LEU A 168 22.10 18.88 -1.97
C LEU A 168 21.81 17.99 -0.75
N ALA A 169 22.56 18.19 0.35
CA ALA A 169 22.31 17.46 1.59
C ALA A 169 20.90 17.74 2.13
N ARG A 170 20.44 19.00 2.09
CA ARG A 170 19.07 19.37 2.49
C ARG A 170 18.02 18.71 1.61
N ALA A 171 18.20 18.75 0.28
CA ALA A 171 17.27 18.13 -0.65
C ALA A 171 17.13 16.61 -0.44
N ILE A 172 18.23 15.94 -0.07
CA ILE A 172 18.20 14.50 0.24
C ILE A 172 17.45 14.22 1.55
N GLU A 173 17.64 15.04 2.58
CA GLU A 173 16.87 14.89 3.83
C GLU A 173 15.38 15.18 3.61
N GLU A 174 15.04 16.20 2.83
CA GLU A 174 13.65 16.46 2.42
C GLU A 174 13.05 15.28 1.65
N LEU A 175 13.84 14.65 0.76
CA LEU A 175 13.44 13.45 0.04
C LEU A 175 13.15 12.28 0.99
N LYS A 176 14.03 12.03 1.97
CA LYS A 176 13.82 10.98 2.99
C LYS A 176 12.55 11.22 3.81
N MET A 177 12.35 12.46 4.28
CA MET A 177 11.13 12.84 5.00
C MET A 177 9.88 12.60 4.16
N LYS A 178 9.94 12.92 2.86
CA LYS A 178 8.84 12.68 1.94
C LYS A 178 8.55 11.18 1.78
N LEU A 179 9.57 10.34 1.63
CA LEU A 179 9.40 8.88 1.56
C LEU A 179 8.76 8.31 2.84
N GLN A 180 9.20 8.77 4.01
CA GLN A 180 8.60 8.39 5.28
C GLN A 180 7.13 8.82 5.37
N SER A 181 6.80 10.02 4.90
CA SER A 181 5.41 10.51 4.87
C SER A 181 4.48 9.69 3.96
N LEU A 182 5.04 9.02 2.94
CA LEU A 182 4.30 8.08 2.10
C LEU A 182 4.09 6.71 2.78
N GLY A 183 4.68 6.48 3.95
CA GLY A 183 4.59 5.22 4.68
C GLY A 183 5.74 4.24 4.43
N ILE A 184 6.84 4.69 3.81
CA ILE A 184 8.03 3.86 3.62
C ILE A 184 8.88 3.87 4.89
N GLU A 185 9.22 2.69 5.40
CA GLU A 185 10.12 2.54 6.52
C GLU A 185 11.57 2.62 6.02
N LEU A 186 12.23 3.75 6.31
CA LEU A 186 13.64 3.96 5.98
C LEU A 186 14.55 3.39 7.07
N THR A 187 15.61 2.69 6.65
CA THR A 187 16.61 2.09 7.54
C THR A 187 17.99 2.15 6.92
N THR A 188 19.01 1.80 7.71
CA THR A 188 20.34 1.46 7.22
C THR A 188 20.49 -0.05 7.00
N ALA A 189 21.53 -0.50 6.29
CA ALA A 189 21.77 -1.92 6.09
C ALA A 189 22.05 -2.66 7.41
N ALA A 190 22.67 -1.97 8.39
CA ALA A 190 22.99 -2.52 9.71
C ALA A 190 21.73 -2.77 10.55
N GLU A 191 20.77 -1.85 10.50
CA GLU A 191 19.54 -1.89 11.32
C GLU A 191 18.40 -2.70 10.68
N LEU A 192 18.56 -3.10 9.42
CA LEU A 192 17.54 -3.82 8.65
C LEU A 192 17.06 -5.10 9.36
N GLY A 193 17.96 -5.84 9.99
CA GLY A 193 17.63 -7.09 10.69
C GLY A 193 16.66 -6.89 11.85
N GLU A 194 16.85 -5.83 12.64
CA GLU A 194 15.96 -5.48 13.75
C GLU A 194 14.59 -5.02 13.23
N LEU A 195 14.60 -4.23 12.16
CA LEU A 195 13.38 -3.72 11.54
C LEU A 195 12.52 -4.84 10.93
N LEU A 196 13.15 -5.87 10.35
CA LEU A 196 12.45 -7.03 9.79
C LEU A 196 11.84 -7.93 10.87
N GLN A 197 12.42 -7.95 12.08
CA GLN A 197 11.89 -8.69 13.22
C GLN A 197 10.77 -7.95 13.95
N ARG A 198 10.71 -6.62 13.81
CA ARG A 198 9.63 -5.82 14.37
C ARG A 198 8.31 -6.20 13.70
N LYS A 199 7.31 -6.56 14.51
CA LYS A 199 5.94 -6.75 14.00
C LYS A 199 5.52 -5.51 13.21
N PRO A 200 4.92 -5.68 12.02
CA PRO A 200 4.43 -4.55 11.27
C PRO A 200 3.50 -3.75 12.18
N ALA A 201 3.79 -2.46 12.36
CA ALA A 201 2.81 -1.56 12.94
C ALA A 201 1.57 -1.71 12.09
N ALA A 202 0.41 -1.96 12.71
CA ALA A 202 -0.83 -2.08 11.98
C ALA A 202 -0.96 -0.84 11.12
N PHE A 203 -0.77 -1.00 9.80
CA PHE A 203 -1.20 0.02 8.86
C PHE A 203 -2.65 0.24 9.23
N VAL A 204 -2.98 1.50 9.57
CA VAL A 204 -4.37 1.90 9.67
C VAL A 204 -4.89 1.67 8.27
N THR A 205 -5.43 0.47 8.06
CA THR A 205 -6.35 0.22 6.98
C THR A 205 -7.35 1.32 7.21
N LEU A 206 -7.46 2.22 6.24
CA LEU A 206 -8.69 2.97 6.03
C LEU A 206 -9.73 1.88 5.74
N SER A 207 -10.14 1.18 6.81
CA SER A 207 -11.25 0.27 6.83
C SER A 207 -12.34 1.11 6.25
N HIS A 208 -12.82 0.67 5.09
CA HIS A 208 -13.83 1.36 4.31
C HIS A 208 -14.91 1.76 5.30
N ARG A 209 -14.91 3.05 5.70
CA ARG A 209 -15.88 3.59 6.63
C ARG A 209 -17.20 3.29 5.92
N PRO A 210 -18.15 2.55 6.52
CA PRO A 210 -19.46 2.39 5.92
C PRO A 210 -19.91 3.79 5.56
N GLN A 211 -20.12 4.02 4.25
CA GLN A 211 -20.27 5.31 3.60
C GLN A 211 -20.53 6.41 4.62
N ALA A 212 -19.49 7.19 4.95
CA ALA A 212 -19.71 8.40 5.71
C ALA A 212 -20.85 9.13 5.00
N LEU A 213 -21.97 9.27 5.69
CA LEU A 213 -23.12 10.05 5.26
C LEU A 213 -22.55 11.30 4.61
N HIS A 214 -22.87 11.52 3.34
CA HIS A 214 -22.38 12.67 2.57
C HIS A 214 -22.51 13.93 3.45
N PRO A 215 -21.57 14.89 3.45
CA PRO A 215 -21.61 16.07 4.35
C PRO A 215 -22.93 16.86 4.32
N SER A 216 -23.77 16.63 3.32
CA SER A 216 -25.14 17.16 3.23
C SER A 216 -26.18 16.43 4.07
N GLN A 217 -25.81 15.41 4.84
CA GLN A 217 -26.71 14.62 5.71
C GLN A 217 -26.40 14.80 7.20
N GLU A 218 -25.40 15.61 7.54
CA GLU A 218 -25.30 16.15 8.89
C GLU A 218 -26.43 17.15 9.10
N LYS A 219 -27.37 16.82 9.99
CA LYS A 219 -28.34 17.79 10.49
C LYS A 219 -27.55 18.86 11.24
N PHE A 220 -27.38 20.01 10.61
CA PHE A 220 -26.85 21.20 11.28
C PHE A 220 -27.76 21.51 12.48
N ASP A 221 -27.17 21.74 13.66
CA ASP A 221 -27.86 22.32 14.83
C ASP A 221 -28.29 23.74 14.47
N THR A 222 -29.40 23.83 13.74
CA THR A 222 -29.99 25.09 13.32
C THR A 222 -30.98 25.57 14.39
N PRO A 223 -31.13 26.89 14.56
CA PRO A 223 -32.10 27.46 15.48
C PRO A 223 -33.51 26.89 15.21
N GLU A 224 -34.30 26.69 16.26
CA GLU A 224 -35.61 26.02 16.24
C GLU A 224 -36.54 26.50 15.11
N ALA A 225 -36.53 27.82 14.82
CA ALA A 225 -37.29 28.44 13.73
C ALA A 225 -36.90 27.95 12.31
N VAL A 226 -35.65 27.55 12.11
CA VAL A 226 -35.16 27.02 10.82
C VAL A 226 -35.57 25.56 10.66
N ASN A 227 -35.53 24.76 11.74
CA ASN A 227 -36.04 23.39 11.73
C ASN A 227 -37.55 23.35 11.48
N GLU A 228 -38.31 24.26 12.09
CA GLU A 228 -39.76 24.39 11.85
C GLU A 228 -40.05 24.75 10.38
N PHE A 229 -39.23 25.63 9.78
CA PHE A 229 -39.34 25.98 8.36
C PHE A 229 -38.98 24.80 7.43
N VAL A 230 -37.95 24.01 7.77
CA VAL A 230 -37.58 22.80 7.01
C VAL A 230 -38.69 21.75 7.10
N GLU A 231 -39.26 21.49 8.29
CA GLU A 231 -40.40 20.59 8.44
C GLU A 231 -41.64 21.08 7.67
N PHE A 232 -41.88 22.39 7.64
CA PHE A 232 -42.96 22.98 6.85
C PHE A 232 -42.79 22.72 5.34
N LEU A 233 -41.57 22.86 4.83
CA LEU A 233 -41.26 22.58 3.42
C LEU A 233 -41.37 21.09 3.08
N GLU A 234 -40.99 20.20 3.99
CA GLU A 234 -41.12 18.75 3.80
C GLU A 234 -42.58 18.26 3.83
N ARG A 235 -43.46 18.94 4.59
CA ARG A 235 -44.88 18.59 4.69
C ARG A 235 -45.77 19.24 3.62
N LYS A 236 -45.28 20.24 2.86
CA LYS A 236 -46.07 20.87 1.79
C LYS A 236 -46.22 19.90 0.60
N ARG A 237 -47.45 19.50 0.32
CA ARG A 237 -47.81 18.74 -0.90
C ARG A 237 -47.78 19.68 -2.11
N CYS A 238 -47.41 19.14 -3.26
CA CYS A 238 -47.42 19.87 -4.52
C CYS A 238 -48.85 20.27 -4.89
N GLU A 239 -49.12 21.56 -5.12
CA GLU A 239 -50.45 22.06 -5.53
C GLU A 239 -50.82 21.63 -6.96
N ILE A 240 -49.84 21.22 -7.77
CA ILE A 240 -50.04 20.78 -9.17
C ILE A 240 -50.30 19.27 -9.25
N GLU A 241 -49.66 18.47 -8.38
CA GLU A 241 -49.82 17.01 -8.33
C GLU A 241 -50.00 16.55 -6.87
N PRO A 242 -51.24 16.41 -6.36
CA PRO A 242 -51.52 16.19 -4.94
C PRO A 242 -51.00 14.86 -4.39
N ASP A 243 -50.64 13.91 -5.26
CA ASP A 243 -50.19 12.57 -4.91
C ASP A 243 -48.66 12.41 -4.87
N LYS A 244 -47.89 13.49 -5.10
CA LYS A 244 -46.41 13.42 -5.08
C LYS A 244 -45.77 14.42 -4.10
N PRO A 245 -44.73 14.01 -3.36
CA PRO A 245 -43.96 14.91 -2.52
C PRO A 245 -43.17 15.91 -3.37
N CYS A 246 -43.05 17.16 -2.92
CA CYS A 246 -42.28 18.20 -3.60
C CYS A 246 -40.77 17.90 -3.48
N ILE A 247 -40.21 17.20 -4.46
CA ILE A 247 -38.77 16.94 -4.53
C ILE A 247 -38.11 18.23 -5.03
N GLY A 248 -37.53 19.02 -4.13
CA GLY A 248 -36.94 20.35 -4.34
C GLY A 248 -35.82 20.44 -5.38
N ARG A 249 -36.07 20.08 -6.63
CA ARG A 249 -35.22 20.35 -7.80
C ARG A 249 -35.90 21.43 -8.60
N GLY A 250 -35.38 22.66 -8.51
CA GLY A 250 -35.49 23.89 -9.35
C GLY A 250 -36.48 24.08 -10.52
N ILE A 251 -37.38 23.15 -10.82
CA ILE A 251 -38.25 23.14 -12.00
C ILE A 251 -39.54 23.93 -11.74
N CYS A 252 -39.94 24.12 -10.47
CA CYS A 252 -41.13 24.92 -10.13
C CYS A 252 -40.93 26.44 -10.27
N ARG A 253 -39.68 26.93 -10.29
CA ARG A 253 -39.41 28.38 -10.46
C ARG A 253 -39.51 28.88 -11.91
N ALA A 254 -39.70 27.99 -12.89
CA ALA A 254 -39.74 28.37 -14.31
C ALA A 254 -41.12 28.80 -14.84
N ARG A 255 -42.18 28.72 -14.04
CA ARG A 255 -43.53 29.18 -14.42
C ARG A 255 -44.07 30.10 -13.33
N GLY A 256 -43.66 31.37 -13.37
CA GLY A 256 -43.96 32.38 -12.36
C GLY A 256 -45.44 32.45 -11.96
N PHE A 257 -45.74 31.82 -10.82
CA PHE A 257 -46.86 32.06 -9.93
C PHE A 257 -46.32 31.99 -8.51
#